data_AF-A0AA36IES5-F1
#
_entry.id   AF-A0AA36IES5-F1
#
_cell.length_a   1.000
_cell.length_b   1.000
_cell.length_c   1.000
_cell.angle_alpha   90.00
_cell.angle_beta   90.00
_cell.angle_gamma   90.00
#
_symmetry.space_group_name_H-M   'P 1'
#
loop_
_entity.id
_entity.type
_entity.pdbx_description
1 polymer ?
#
loop_
_entity_poly.entity_id
_entity_poly.type
_entity_poly.pdbx_seq_one_letter_code
_entity_poly.pdbx_strand_id
1 'polypeptide(L)'
;MEPAAPTIARRIHVPRLTASAASSTGPHSLARPGPGVGAGVPCKPIACLVGVALCAQAVAEPKKRRRTRRPQPKPAAPKEDAVAEGAEEVTPKKKTGFPAHWRAGQLAAGLKSGRLLTGQLRCPKSQTRGLVLVHDLGEFVVKGSQNMNRAVDGDIVVIERLTAAQDATAATVLRHGMITEEDEVQKVMQEGSEALLFGDKPGARIVAIKERSQREIAGTIYAIDQLEDAERVAADSEARKDDVVLVPADERFPRMFLGPEEVKGDVEDKRVAVVISAWPQSSDFPRARWSRELGKIGDLSTETQVILLEHSVKDEPFTEEVLKCLPPANFTVPKEEVEKRLDLRGLCIFSIDPPGCEDVDDALSCVKLDNGNFEVGVHIADVTHYVKPGTELDREAAERSTSVYLVDRRVDMLPRLLTTDICSLRCDGKDRLTFSAIFEMTPEAEVVNTTFAKGVVNSRAALSYKEAQERLDAKSEDEIGQAIQNLAALARKLRAQRFED
;
A
#
# COMPACT_ATOMS: atom_id res chain seq x y z
N MET A 1 -51.86 5.23 42.05
CA MET A 1 -51.04 6.44 42.20
C MET A 1 -49.66 5.98 42.63
N GLU A 2 -48.74 5.88 41.69
CA GLU A 2 -47.31 5.61 41.91
C GLU A 2 -46.55 6.76 41.25
N PRO A 3 -45.50 7.31 41.86
CA PRO A 3 -44.85 8.50 41.36
C PRO A 3 -43.82 8.17 40.28
N ALA A 4 -43.83 8.96 39.21
CA ALA A 4 -42.86 8.95 38.14
C ALA A 4 -41.46 9.38 38.61
N ALA A 5 -40.43 8.68 38.15
CA ALA A 5 -39.02 9.06 38.33
C ALA A 5 -38.64 10.20 37.36
N PRO A 6 -37.79 11.17 37.77
CA PRO A 6 -37.43 12.28 36.91
C PRO A 6 -36.26 11.92 35.97
N THR A 7 -36.48 12.08 34.67
CA THR A 7 -35.44 12.09 33.63
C THR A 7 -34.64 13.38 33.74
N ILE A 8 -33.42 13.31 34.30
CA ILE A 8 -32.48 14.44 34.30
C ILE A 8 -31.58 14.31 33.07
N ALA A 9 -31.90 15.07 32.02
CA ALA A 9 -30.96 15.35 30.95
C ALA A 9 -29.82 16.21 31.52
N ARG A 10 -28.66 15.59 31.80
CA ARG A 10 -27.45 16.32 32.19
C ARG A 10 -26.79 16.88 30.93
N ARG A 11 -27.00 18.17 30.70
CA ARG A 11 -26.21 18.99 29.79
C ARG A 11 -24.73 18.88 30.17
N ILE A 12 -23.87 18.43 29.25
CA ILE A 12 -22.42 18.50 29.41
C ILE A 12 -22.03 19.97 29.29
N HIS A 13 -21.69 20.60 30.41
CA HIS A 13 -21.12 21.95 30.40
C HIS A 13 -19.63 21.83 30.12
N VAL A 14 -19.24 21.99 28.85
CA VAL A 14 -17.83 22.14 28.46
C VAL A 14 -17.45 23.61 28.73
N PRO A 15 -16.52 23.91 29.65
CA PRO A 15 -16.09 25.29 29.87
C PRO A 15 -15.39 25.82 28.61
N ARG A 16 -15.83 26.97 28.11
CA ARG A 16 -15.06 27.75 27.13
C ARG A 16 -13.74 28.17 27.77
N LEU A 17 -12.63 27.60 27.34
CA LEU A 17 -11.30 28.13 27.62
C LEU A 17 -11.13 29.46 26.89
N THR A 18 -11.33 30.57 27.59
CA THR A 18 -10.93 31.89 27.13
C THR A 18 -9.43 32.05 27.40
N ALA A 19 -8.64 32.19 26.33
CA ALA A 19 -7.23 32.53 26.45
C ALA A 19 -7.10 33.97 26.97
N SER A 20 -6.81 34.12 28.26
CA SER A 20 -6.38 35.38 28.86
C SER A 20 -4.86 35.50 28.71
N ALA A 21 -4.43 36.40 27.83
CA ALA A 21 -3.03 36.78 27.72
C ALA A 21 -2.66 37.68 28.90
N ALA A 22 -1.96 37.13 29.89
CA ALA A 22 -1.30 37.91 30.93
C ALA A 22 0.15 38.20 30.50
N SER A 23 0.42 39.49 30.25
CA SER A 23 1.75 40.05 30.03
C SER A 23 2.60 39.97 31.30
N SER A 24 3.81 39.43 31.21
CA SER A 24 4.88 39.76 32.15
C SER A 24 6.14 40.12 31.37
N THR A 25 6.69 41.27 31.74
CA THR A 25 7.84 41.95 31.15
C THR A 25 9.13 41.53 31.84
N GLY A 26 10.21 41.29 31.09
CA GLY A 26 11.58 41.30 31.61
C GLY A 26 12.60 40.68 30.64
N PRO A 27 13.80 41.26 30.45
CA PRO A 27 14.44 41.31 29.12
C PRO A 27 15.70 40.45 29.01
N HIS A 28 16.02 39.94 27.80
CA HIS A 28 17.40 39.81 27.34
C HIS A 28 17.49 39.90 25.80
N SER A 29 18.49 40.68 25.37
CA SER A 29 18.83 41.19 24.04
C SER A 29 19.14 40.11 22.98
N LEU A 30 18.46 40.14 21.84
CA LEU A 30 18.92 40.66 20.52
C LEU A 30 20.10 39.93 19.87
N ALA A 31 19.79 39.17 18.81
CA ALA A 31 20.49 39.23 17.52
C ALA A 31 19.50 38.89 16.39
N ARG A 32 19.29 39.84 15.47
CA ARG A 32 18.59 39.74 14.17
C ARG A 32 19.66 39.68 13.06
N PRO A 33 19.36 39.12 11.87
CA PRO A 33 18.69 39.86 10.77
C PRO A 33 17.58 38.99 10.11
N GLY A 34 16.48 39.49 9.53
CA GLY A 34 16.34 40.46 8.43
C GLY A 34 15.62 39.75 7.24
N PRO A 35 14.79 40.44 6.42
CA PRO A 35 13.41 40.00 6.15
C PRO A 35 13.05 39.61 4.69
N GLY A 36 11.86 39.03 4.51
CA GLY A 36 11.13 38.90 3.24
C GLY A 36 10.70 37.46 2.94
N VAL A 37 9.49 37.11 2.48
CA VAL A 37 8.31 37.85 1.99
C VAL A 37 7.12 36.93 2.28
N GLY A 38 6.02 37.50 2.80
CA GLY A 38 4.77 36.78 3.04
C GLY A 38 3.98 36.58 1.75
N ALA A 39 3.52 35.35 1.53
CA ALA A 39 2.37 35.06 0.68
C ALA A 39 1.46 34.11 1.47
N GLY A 40 0.29 34.60 1.85
CA GLY A 40 -0.73 33.83 2.54
C GLY A 40 -1.28 32.74 1.62
N VAL A 41 -1.20 31.50 2.07
CA VAL A 41 -1.94 30.38 1.48
C VAL A 41 -3.13 30.11 2.40
N PRO A 42 -4.38 30.22 1.92
CA PRO A 42 -5.53 29.85 2.74
C PRO A 42 -5.53 28.33 2.95
N CYS A 43 -5.45 27.91 4.21
CA CYS A 43 -5.66 26.52 4.63
C CYS A 43 -7.06 26.07 4.21
N LYS A 44 -7.12 25.23 3.18
CA LYS A 44 -8.31 24.43 2.86
C LYS A 44 -8.42 23.29 3.89
N PRO A 45 -9.60 23.02 4.46
CA PRO A 45 -9.77 21.90 5.37
C PRO A 45 -9.61 20.57 4.62
N ILE A 46 -8.80 19.69 5.20
CA ILE A 46 -8.60 18.31 4.78
C ILE A 46 -9.91 17.56 5.05
N ALA A 47 -10.71 17.38 4.02
CA ALA A 47 -11.84 16.45 4.01
C ALA A 47 -11.35 15.12 3.43
N CYS A 48 -10.76 14.28 4.29
CA CYS A 48 -10.46 12.90 3.97
C CYS A 48 -10.50 12.10 5.27
N LEU A 49 -11.70 11.66 5.64
CA LEU A 49 -11.98 10.55 6.56
C LEU A 49 -13.47 10.21 6.39
N VAL A 50 -13.78 8.91 6.44
CA VAL A 50 -15.10 8.27 6.20
C VAL A 50 -15.43 8.01 4.72
N GLY A 51 -14.90 6.89 4.24
CA GLY A 51 -15.15 6.39 2.88
C GLY A 51 -14.96 4.90 2.70
N VAL A 52 -15.40 4.04 3.64
CA VAL A 52 -15.56 2.60 3.39
C VAL A 52 -16.73 2.06 4.21
N ALA A 53 -17.88 1.85 3.56
CA ALA A 53 -18.88 0.80 3.84
C ALA A 53 -20.12 1.07 2.98
N LEU A 54 -20.72 -0.01 2.46
CA LEU A 54 -21.91 -0.10 1.59
C LEU A 54 -21.69 0.13 0.08
N CYS A 55 -21.18 -0.92 -0.58
CA CYS A 55 -21.69 -1.30 -1.90
C CYS A 55 -21.45 -2.79 -2.16
N ALA A 56 -22.46 -3.60 -1.88
CA ALA A 56 -22.54 -4.98 -2.32
C ALA A 56 -23.78 -5.15 -3.21
N GLN A 57 -23.59 -5.92 -4.28
CA GLN A 57 -24.58 -6.61 -5.11
C GLN A 57 -25.30 -5.80 -6.23
N ALA A 58 -24.76 -5.97 -7.45
CA ALA A 58 -25.56 -6.11 -8.66
C ALA A 58 -24.92 -7.21 -9.53
N VAL A 59 -25.44 -8.43 -9.43
CA VAL A 59 -25.06 -9.57 -10.28
C VAL A 59 -25.84 -9.45 -11.58
N ALA A 60 -25.15 -9.30 -12.71
CA ALA A 60 -25.74 -9.34 -14.05
C ALA A 60 -25.38 -10.67 -14.73
N GLU A 61 -26.41 -11.43 -15.14
CA GLU A 61 -26.29 -12.70 -15.85
C GLU A 61 -25.65 -12.58 -17.26
N PRO A 62 -24.90 -13.60 -17.74
CA PRO A 62 -24.26 -13.56 -19.04
C PRO A 62 -25.23 -13.88 -20.19
N LYS A 63 -25.38 -12.94 -21.12
CA LYS A 63 -26.09 -13.16 -22.40
C LYS A 63 -25.30 -14.09 -23.32
N LYS A 64 -25.98 -15.17 -23.75
CA LYS A 64 -25.51 -16.17 -24.73
C LYS A 64 -24.98 -15.53 -26.03
N ARG A 65 -23.69 -15.70 -26.32
CA ARG A 65 -23.08 -15.35 -27.62
C ARG A 65 -23.48 -16.38 -28.69
N ARG A 66 -24.08 -15.88 -29.78
CA ARG A 66 -24.35 -16.63 -31.02
C ARG A 66 -23.04 -16.98 -31.73
N ARG A 67 -22.88 -18.25 -32.10
CA ARG A 67 -21.80 -18.75 -32.98
C ARG A 67 -21.97 -18.19 -34.39
N THR A 68 -21.02 -17.38 -34.85
CA THR A 68 -20.87 -17.03 -36.27
C THR A 68 -19.74 -17.84 -36.89
N ARG A 69 -20.00 -18.41 -38.08
CA ARG A 69 -19.16 -19.34 -38.83
C ARG A 69 -17.83 -18.72 -39.27
N ARG A 70 -16.74 -19.51 -39.19
CA ARG A 70 -15.45 -19.26 -39.86
C ARG A 70 -15.62 -19.27 -41.39
N PRO A 71 -15.01 -18.34 -42.14
CA PRO A 71 -14.80 -18.50 -43.57
C PRO A 71 -13.57 -19.37 -43.85
N GLN A 72 -13.66 -20.25 -44.86
CA GLN A 72 -12.60 -21.11 -45.38
C GLN A 72 -11.64 -20.36 -46.34
N PRO A 73 -10.41 -20.89 -46.56
CA PRO A 73 -9.36 -20.20 -47.30
C PRO A 73 -9.55 -20.29 -48.82
N LYS A 74 -9.09 -19.28 -49.57
CA LYS A 74 -9.00 -19.27 -51.03
C LYS A 74 -7.57 -19.59 -51.51
N PRO A 75 -7.40 -20.25 -52.66
CA PRO A 75 -6.14 -20.86 -53.09
C PRO A 75 -5.16 -19.89 -53.74
N ALA A 76 -3.88 -20.27 -53.71
CA ALA A 76 -2.73 -19.58 -54.29
C ALA A 76 -2.60 -19.76 -55.82
N ALA A 77 -1.96 -18.79 -56.48
CA ALA A 77 -1.38 -18.88 -57.83
C ALA A 77 -0.25 -17.81 -57.96
N PRO A 78 0.64 -17.88 -58.98
CA PRO A 78 1.94 -18.55 -58.93
C PRO A 78 3.14 -17.58 -58.98
N LYS A 79 4.34 -18.17 -58.80
CA LYS A 79 5.67 -17.53 -58.79
C LYS A 79 6.08 -17.00 -60.17
N GLU A 80 6.82 -15.89 -60.19
CA GLU A 80 7.74 -15.52 -61.25
C GLU A 80 9.15 -15.37 -60.69
N ASP A 81 10.10 -16.00 -61.38
CA ASP A 81 11.52 -16.06 -61.06
C ASP A 81 12.25 -14.79 -61.53
N ALA A 82 13.10 -14.23 -60.67
CA ALA A 82 14.15 -13.30 -61.08
C ALA A 82 15.44 -13.62 -60.30
N VAL A 83 16.43 -14.11 -61.03
CA VAL A 83 17.78 -14.44 -60.59
C VAL A 83 18.60 -13.15 -60.47
N ALA A 84 19.24 -12.94 -59.32
CA ALA A 84 20.39 -12.05 -59.19
C ALA A 84 21.34 -12.61 -58.11
N GLU A 85 22.50 -13.08 -58.56
CA GLU A 85 23.64 -13.47 -57.73
C GLU A 85 24.32 -12.24 -57.11
N GLY A 86 24.91 -12.41 -55.92
CA GLY A 86 26.12 -11.67 -55.55
C GLY A 86 26.18 -11.09 -54.13
N ALA A 87 27.06 -11.68 -53.32
CA ALA A 87 27.69 -11.16 -52.09
C ALA A 87 26.88 -11.22 -50.78
N GLU A 88 26.96 -12.37 -50.11
CA GLU A 88 26.85 -12.47 -48.65
C GLU A 88 28.08 -11.82 -48.00
N GLU A 89 27.89 -10.66 -47.38
CA GLU A 89 28.81 -10.13 -46.38
C GLU A 89 28.26 -10.48 -45.00
N VAL A 90 28.59 -11.67 -44.50
CA VAL A 90 28.24 -12.10 -43.13
C VAL A 90 29.16 -11.36 -42.15
N THR A 91 28.76 -10.17 -41.71
CA THR A 91 29.35 -9.53 -40.53
C THR A 91 28.84 -10.25 -39.27
N PRO A 92 29.71 -10.77 -38.39
CA PRO A 92 29.28 -11.37 -37.13
C PRO A 92 28.78 -10.26 -36.21
N LYS A 93 27.46 -10.20 -35.97
CA LYS A 93 26.87 -9.30 -34.98
C LYS A 93 27.38 -9.70 -33.59
N LYS A 94 28.38 -8.99 -33.07
CA LYS A 94 28.75 -9.05 -31.64
C LYS A 94 27.50 -8.77 -30.82
N LYS A 95 27.03 -9.74 -30.03
CA LYS A 95 26.00 -9.51 -29.00
C LYS A 95 26.51 -8.39 -28.07
N THR A 96 25.97 -7.19 -28.21
CA THR A 96 26.29 -6.08 -27.31
C THR A 96 25.50 -6.31 -26.02
N GLY A 97 26.18 -6.61 -24.92
CA GLY A 97 25.58 -6.67 -23.59
C GLY A 97 24.95 -5.34 -23.17
N PHE A 98 24.39 -5.29 -21.96
CA PHE A 98 23.85 -4.05 -21.38
C PHE A 98 24.87 -2.90 -21.36
N PRO A 99 24.49 -1.63 -21.15
CA PRO A 99 25.45 -0.55 -21.03
C PRO A 99 26.29 -0.67 -19.75
N ALA A 100 27.56 -0.29 -19.81
CA ALA A 100 28.39 -0.22 -18.62
C ALA A 100 27.89 0.91 -17.68
N HIS A 101 27.88 0.64 -16.37
CA HIS A 101 27.59 1.69 -15.39
C HIS A 101 28.66 2.78 -15.41
N TRP A 102 28.24 4.01 -15.15
CA TRP A 102 29.12 5.16 -15.15
C TRP A 102 30.08 5.12 -13.95
N ARG A 103 31.30 5.62 -14.15
CA ARG A 103 32.31 5.66 -13.10
C ARG A 103 31.97 6.70 -12.04
N ALA A 104 32.44 6.50 -10.81
CA ALA A 104 32.17 7.37 -9.67
C ALA A 104 32.41 8.87 -9.96
N GLY A 105 33.49 9.22 -10.68
CA GLY A 105 33.77 10.62 -11.05
C GLY A 105 32.73 11.23 -11.99
N GLN A 106 32.20 10.45 -12.94
CA GLN A 106 31.13 10.90 -13.85
C GLN A 106 29.81 11.08 -13.11
N LEU A 107 29.51 10.17 -12.18
CA LEU A 107 28.33 10.25 -11.32
C LEU A 107 28.39 11.48 -10.41
N ALA A 108 29.51 11.69 -9.71
CA ALA A 108 29.69 12.83 -8.82
C ALA A 108 29.56 14.17 -9.57
N ALA A 109 30.21 14.30 -10.73
CA ALA A 109 30.12 15.51 -11.55
C ALA A 109 28.69 15.75 -12.07
N GLY A 110 28.01 14.70 -12.55
CA GLY A 110 26.65 14.80 -13.08
C GLY A 110 25.59 15.09 -12.02
N LEU A 111 25.72 14.53 -10.82
CA LEU A 111 24.85 14.82 -9.68
C LEU A 111 25.06 16.26 -9.19
N LYS A 112 26.32 16.71 -9.07
CA LYS A 112 26.64 18.08 -8.67
C LYS A 112 26.12 19.12 -9.66
N SER A 113 26.12 18.81 -10.96
CA SER A 113 25.60 19.71 -11.99
C SER A 113 24.08 19.63 -12.17
N GLY A 114 23.38 18.76 -11.45
CA GLY A 114 21.94 18.52 -11.63
C GLY A 114 21.56 17.81 -12.94
N ARG A 115 22.54 17.30 -13.69
CA ARG A 115 22.31 16.56 -14.95
C ARG A 115 21.83 15.14 -14.68
N LEU A 116 22.33 14.54 -13.60
CA LEU A 116 21.91 13.24 -13.12
C LEU A 116 21.01 13.41 -11.90
N LEU A 117 20.05 12.52 -11.75
CA LEU A 117 19.12 12.49 -10.62
C LEU A 117 19.20 11.12 -9.94
N THR A 118 18.93 11.09 -8.64
CA THR A 118 18.83 9.84 -7.87
C THR A 118 17.38 9.64 -7.45
N GLY A 119 16.88 8.42 -7.60
CA GLY A 119 15.52 8.08 -7.20
C GLY A 119 15.35 6.59 -6.99
N GLN A 120 14.21 6.21 -6.42
CA GLN A 120 13.85 4.80 -6.23
C GLN A 120 13.11 4.30 -7.47
N LEU A 121 13.55 3.17 -8.01
CA LEU A 121 12.89 2.49 -9.12
C LEU A 121 11.70 1.67 -8.61
N ARG A 122 10.55 1.82 -9.27
CA ARG A 122 9.36 0.98 -9.11
C ARG A 122 8.97 0.38 -10.44
N CYS A 123 8.80 -0.93 -10.50
CA CYS A 123 8.36 -1.67 -11.67
C CYS A 123 6.93 -2.18 -11.39
N PRO A 124 5.87 -1.59 -11.96
CA PRO A 124 4.52 -1.99 -11.60
C PRO A 124 4.12 -3.39 -12.09
N LYS A 125 4.55 -3.77 -13.30
CA LYS A 125 4.07 -4.98 -14.00
C LYS A 125 5.08 -5.66 -14.92
N SER A 126 6.23 -5.05 -15.22
CA SER A 126 7.18 -5.58 -16.20
C SER A 126 8.62 -5.27 -15.79
N GLN A 127 9.53 -6.13 -16.23
CA GLN A 127 10.98 -5.97 -16.07
C GLN A 127 11.55 -4.89 -17.00
N THR A 128 10.83 -4.55 -18.07
CA THR A 128 11.34 -3.68 -19.13
C THR A 128 10.87 -2.23 -18.99
N ARG A 129 10.03 -1.95 -18.00
CA ARG A 129 9.44 -0.62 -17.81
C ARG A 129 9.24 -0.29 -16.33
N GLY A 130 9.69 0.89 -15.94
CA GLY A 130 9.60 1.35 -14.55
C GLY A 130 9.43 2.86 -14.41
N LEU A 131 9.10 3.26 -13.19
CA LEU A 131 9.00 4.64 -12.73
C LEU A 131 10.11 4.89 -11.73
N VAL A 132 10.90 5.93 -11.94
CA VAL A 132 11.90 6.38 -10.98
C VAL A 132 11.34 7.59 -10.24
N LEU A 133 11.07 7.42 -8.95
CA LEU A 133 10.60 8.50 -8.07
C LEU A 133 11.81 9.30 -7.58
N VAL A 134 11.93 10.53 -8.04
CA VAL A 134 12.97 11.47 -7.63
C VAL A 134 12.38 12.48 -6.65
N HIS A 135 13.01 12.61 -5.49
CA HIS A 135 12.60 13.57 -4.46
C HIS A 135 12.50 15.00 -5.05
N ASP A 136 11.40 15.69 -4.74
CA ASP A 136 11.03 17.04 -5.21
C ASP A 136 10.82 17.25 -6.72
N LEU A 137 11.15 16.27 -7.57
CA LEU A 137 11.10 16.41 -9.04
C LEU A 137 10.05 15.51 -9.70
N GLY A 138 9.41 14.63 -8.92
CA GLY A 138 8.36 13.73 -9.39
C GLY A 138 8.91 12.46 -10.04
N GLU A 139 8.16 11.93 -11.00
CA GLU A 139 8.38 10.60 -11.56
C GLU A 139 8.92 10.65 -12.98
N PHE A 140 9.89 9.79 -13.27
CA PHE A 140 10.50 9.62 -14.59
C PHE A 140 10.24 8.22 -15.12
N VAL A 141 9.92 8.09 -16.41
CA VAL A 141 9.66 6.78 -17.03
C VAL A 141 10.94 6.23 -17.63
N VAL A 142 11.24 4.96 -17.35
CA VAL A 142 12.32 4.22 -17.99
C VAL A 142 11.69 3.09 -18.80
N LYS A 143 12.03 3.00 -20.09
CA LYS A 143 11.47 2.03 -21.05
C LYS A 143 12.57 1.26 -21.75
N GLY A 144 12.37 -0.04 -21.91
CA GLY A 144 13.28 -0.97 -22.58
C GLY A 144 14.41 -1.45 -21.66
N SER A 145 14.78 -2.72 -21.81
CA SER A 145 15.78 -3.39 -20.97
C SER A 145 17.14 -2.65 -20.97
N GLN A 146 17.54 -2.06 -22.10
CA GLN A 146 18.79 -1.30 -22.19
C GLN A 146 18.80 -0.05 -21.31
N ASN A 147 17.67 0.66 -21.22
CA ASN A 147 17.55 1.83 -20.36
C ASN A 147 17.29 1.46 -18.90
N MET A 148 16.64 0.31 -18.64
CA MET A 148 16.53 -0.26 -17.29
C MET A 148 17.90 -0.70 -16.75
N ASN A 149 18.83 -1.07 -17.63
CA ASN A 149 20.25 -1.29 -17.35
C ASN A 149 20.50 -2.17 -16.11
N ARG A 150 19.93 -3.38 -16.11
CA ARG A 150 20.09 -4.39 -15.04
C ARG A 150 19.56 -3.95 -13.66
N ALA A 151 18.78 -2.87 -13.57
CA ALA A 151 18.09 -2.47 -12.35
C ALA A 151 16.80 -3.28 -12.15
N VAL A 152 16.42 -3.48 -10.89
CA VAL A 152 15.19 -4.20 -10.49
C VAL A 152 14.33 -3.35 -9.56
N ASP A 153 13.09 -3.77 -9.35
CA ASP A 153 12.16 -3.11 -8.44
C ASP A 153 12.78 -2.89 -7.05
N GLY A 154 12.67 -1.66 -6.54
CA GLY A 154 13.21 -1.25 -5.24
C GLY A 154 14.64 -0.71 -5.28
N ASP A 155 15.40 -0.87 -6.38
CA ASP A 155 16.76 -0.32 -6.49
C ASP A 155 16.75 1.22 -6.36
N ILE A 156 17.76 1.77 -5.67
CA ILE A 156 18.05 3.20 -5.73
C ILE A 156 18.99 3.42 -6.91
N VAL A 157 18.52 4.15 -7.91
CA VAL A 157 19.18 4.29 -9.21
C VAL A 157 19.58 5.73 -9.48
N VAL A 158 20.59 5.90 -10.32
CA VAL A 158 20.97 7.18 -10.90
C VAL A 158 20.51 7.23 -12.35
N ILE A 159 19.73 8.24 -12.69
CA ILE A 159 19.15 8.41 -14.03
C ILE A 159 19.72 9.63 -14.76
N GLU A 160 19.73 9.53 -16.08
CA GLU A 160 19.91 10.64 -17.01
C GLU A 160 18.61 10.84 -17.81
N ARG A 161 18.16 12.09 -17.93
CA ARG A 161 16.98 12.45 -18.71
C ARG A 161 17.22 12.20 -20.20
N LEU A 162 16.24 11.63 -20.88
CA LEU A 162 16.27 11.45 -22.32
C LEU A 162 15.77 12.72 -23.03
N THR A 163 16.31 12.97 -24.22
CA THR A 163 15.70 13.91 -25.17
C THR A 163 14.44 13.30 -25.78
N ALA A 164 13.53 14.11 -26.32
CA ALA A 164 12.30 13.63 -26.93
C ALA A 164 12.54 12.60 -28.05
N ALA A 165 13.60 12.76 -28.85
CA ALA A 165 13.98 11.80 -29.88
C ALA A 165 14.44 10.44 -29.30
N GLN A 166 15.18 10.47 -28.19
CA GLN A 166 15.62 9.25 -27.51
C GLN A 166 14.46 8.54 -26.82
N ASP A 167 13.55 9.28 -26.19
CA ASP A 167 12.37 8.70 -25.53
C ASP A 167 11.41 8.03 -26.55
N ALA A 168 11.24 8.64 -27.73
CA ALA A 168 10.42 8.05 -28.80
C ALA A 168 10.96 6.70 -29.32
N THR A 169 12.27 6.47 -29.21
CA THR A 169 12.93 5.23 -29.66
C THR A 169 13.25 4.26 -28.52
N ALA A 170 13.02 4.67 -27.26
CA ALA A 170 13.40 3.90 -26.08
C ALA A 170 12.64 2.57 -25.94
N ALA A 171 11.39 2.50 -26.38
CA ALA A 171 10.57 1.29 -26.33
C ALA A 171 11.09 0.20 -27.29
N THR A 172 11.67 0.58 -28.43
CA THR A 172 12.08 -0.35 -29.49
C THR A 172 13.38 -1.10 -29.18
N VAL A 173 14.13 -0.69 -28.17
CA VAL A 173 15.45 -1.29 -27.84
C VAL A 173 15.31 -2.38 -26.78
N LEU A 174 14.72 -3.51 -27.19
CA LEU A 174 14.69 -4.74 -26.42
C LEU A 174 15.90 -5.62 -26.76
N ARG A 175 16.51 -6.21 -25.73
CA ARG A 175 17.51 -7.26 -25.93
C ARG A 175 16.77 -8.55 -26.29
N HIS A 176 17.25 -9.27 -27.31
CA HIS A 176 16.67 -10.55 -27.73
C HIS A 176 16.52 -11.49 -26.53
N GLY A 177 15.29 -11.88 -26.18
CA GLY A 177 15.04 -12.90 -25.16
C GLY A 177 14.62 -12.41 -23.77
N MET A 178 14.38 -11.11 -23.57
CA MET A 178 13.28 -10.72 -22.68
C MET A 178 11.99 -10.80 -23.51
N ILE A 179 10.91 -11.30 -22.91
CA ILE A 179 9.63 -11.65 -23.58
C ILE A 179 9.37 -10.67 -24.73
N THR A 180 9.33 -11.19 -25.95
CA THR A 180 8.98 -10.39 -27.12
C THR A 180 7.66 -9.69 -26.83
N GLU A 181 7.60 -8.38 -27.11
CA GLU A 181 6.39 -7.57 -26.95
C GLU A 181 5.14 -8.28 -27.50
N GLU A 182 5.26 -9.19 -28.47
CA GLU A 182 4.13 -9.96 -29.00
C GLU A 182 3.33 -10.74 -27.93
N ASP A 183 3.92 -11.19 -26.82
CA ASP A 183 3.18 -11.88 -25.74
C ASP A 183 2.76 -10.97 -24.58
N GLU A 184 3.51 -9.90 -24.26
CA GLU A 184 3.12 -8.93 -23.20
C GLU A 184 2.13 -7.87 -23.72
N VAL A 185 2.29 -7.39 -24.96
CA VAL A 185 1.42 -6.34 -25.55
C VAL A 185 0.00 -6.87 -25.79
N GLN A 186 -0.17 -8.17 -26.06
CA GLN A 186 -1.51 -8.77 -26.17
C GLN A 186 -2.17 -9.05 -24.81
N LYS A 187 -1.41 -9.12 -23.71
CA LYS A 187 -1.93 -9.39 -22.36
C LYS A 187 -2.21 -8.12 -21.54
N VAL A 188 -1.58 -6.99 -21.90
CA VAL A 188 -1.78 -5.68 -21.25
C VAL A 188 -2.57 -4.71 -22.17
N MET A 189 -3.64 -5.17 -22.80
CA MET A 189 -4.64 -4.24 -23.38
C MET A 189 -5.60 -3.75 -22.28
N GLN A 190 -5.06 -2.93 -21.39
CA GLN A 190 -5.84 -1.97 -20.62
C GLN A 190 -5.27 -0.59 -20.93
N GLU A 191 -5.50 -0.14 -22.17
CA GLU A 191 -4.97 1.11 -22.74
C GLU A 191 -5.23 2.35 -21.85
N GLY A 192 -6.25 2.29 -20.96
CA GLY A 192 -6.52 3.33 -19.96
C GLY A 192 -5.58 3.33 -18.74
N SER A 193 -5.08 2.19 -18.27
CA SER A 193 -4.24 2.11 -17.06
C SER A 193 -2.79 2.51 -17.34
N GLU A 194 -2.26 2.21 -18.53
CA GLU A 194 -0.90 2.57 -18.89
C GLU A 194 -0.72 4.07 -19.12
N ALA A 195 -1.67 4.71 -19.79
CA ALA A 195 -1.65 6.15 -19.99
C ALA A 195 -1.73 6.89 -18.63
N LEU A 196 -2.49 6.38 -17.67
CA LEU A 196 -2.54 6.94 -16.31
C LEU A 196 -1.22 6.75 -15.53
N LEU A 197 -0.56 5.60 -15.68
CA LEU A 197 0.66 5.30 -14.94
C LEU A 197 1.92 5.92 -15.55
N PHE A 198 1.95 6.12 -16.87
CA PHE A 198 3.17 6.52 -17.57
C PHE A 198 2.98 7.70 -18.53
N GLY A 199 1.75 8.15 -18.78
CA GLY A 199 1.46 9.31 -19.63
C GLY A 199 2.01 10.59 -19.02
N ASP A 200 2.41 11.51 -19.89
CA ASP A 200 2.94 12.86 -19.61
C ASP A 200 4.21 12.96 -18.74
N LYS A 201 4.83 11.83 -18.38
CA LYS A 201 6.04 11.78 -17.57
C LYS A 201 7.31 11.80 -18.43
N PRO A 202 8.37 12.52 -18.02
CA PRO A 202 9.61 12.59 -18.78
C PRO A 202 10.34 11.24 -18.84
N GLY A 203 10.82 10.88 -20.04
CA GLY A 203 11.66 9.70 -20.25
C GLY A 203 13.07 9.83 -19.65
N ALA A 204 13.61 8.74 -19.14
CA ALA A 204 14.95 8.65 -18.57
C ALA A 204 15.60 7.29 -18.86
N ARG A 205 16.92 7.21 -18.64
CA ARG A 205 17.68 5.96 -18.62
C ARG A 205 18.51 5.83 -17.35
N ILE A 206 18.70 4.60 -16.90
CA ILE A 206 19.50 4.28 -15.72
C ILE A 206 20.97 4.17 -16.13
N VAL A 207 21.82 5.00 -15.51
CA VAL A 207 23.27 5.05 -15.78
C VAL A 207 24.10 4.36 -14.71
N ALA A 208 23.53 4.16 -13.52
CA ALA A 208 24.12 3.39 -12.44
C ALA A 208 23.06 2.96 -11.42
N ILE A 209 23.37 1.87 -10.70
CA ILE A 209 22.64 1.45 -9.51
C ILE A 209 23.45 1.94 -8.32
N LYS A 210 22.89 2.87 -7.54
CA LYS A 210 23.55 3.44 -6.36
C LYS A 210 23.45 2.46 -5.19
N GLU A 211 22.29 1.85 -5.01
CA GLU A 211 22.02 0.86 -3.98
C GLU A 211 21.11 -0.22 -4.55
N ARG A 212 21.53 -1.49 -4.40
CA ARG A 212 20.81 -2.66 -4.88
C ARG A 212 19.86 -3.14 -3.79
N SER A 213 18.59 -3.31 -4.15
CA SER A 213 17.58 -3.94 -3.32
C SER A 213 18.04 -5.34 -2.89
N GLN A 214 18.12 -5.57 -1.58
CA GLN A 214 18.46 -6.88 -0.99
C GLN A 214 17.21 -7.72 -0.68
N ARG A 215 16.13 -7.45 -1.41
CA ARG A 215 14.86 -8.13 -1.24
C ARG A 215 14.95 -9.61 -1.59
N GLU A 216 14.32 -10.44 -0.77
CA GLU A 216 14.09 -11.84 -1.09
C GLU A 216 13.08 -11.98 -2.22
N ILE A 217 13.42 -12.77 -3.23
CA ILE A 217 12.58 -13.06 -4.39
C ILE A 217 12.19 -14.52 -4.31
N ALA A 218 10.89 -14.77 -4.21
CA ALA A 218 10.33 -16.10 -4.17
C ALA A 218 10.18 -16.67 -5.59
N GLY A 219 10.44 -17.96 -5.76
CA GLY A 219 10.30 -18.63 -7.04
C GLY A 219 10.43 -20.14 -6.95
N THR A 220 10.42 -20.79 -8.11
CA THR A 220 10.60 -22.23 -8.28
C THR A 220 11.87 -22.49 -9.08
N ILE A 221 12.64 -23.50 -8.69
CA ILE A 221 13.88 -23.88 -9.38
C ILE A 221 13.58 -24.95 -10.42
N TYR A 222 14.18 -24.79 -11.60
CA TYR A 222 14.14 -25.76 -12.69
C TYR A 222 15.56 -26.02 -13.19
N ALA A 223 15.81 -27.25 -13.67
CA ALA A 223 16.98 -27.49 -14.49
C ALA A 223 16.82 -26.78 -15.84
N ILE A 224 17.92 -26.33 -16.46
CA ILE A 224 17.87 -25.54 -17.70
C ILE A 224 17.16 -26.31 -18.82
N ASP A 225 17.37 -27.62 -18.91
CA ASP A 225 16.78 -28.50 -19.91
C ASP A 225 15.27 -28.75 -19.73
N GLN A 226 14.72 -28.41 -18.55
CA GLN A 226 13.29 -28.47 -18.27
C GLN A 226 12.53 -27.21 -18.74
N LEU A 227 13.24 -26.15 -19.15
CA LEU A 227 12.64 -24.91 -19.63
C LEU A 227 12.25 -25.04 -21.12
N GLU A 228 11.12 -24.43 -21.49
CA GLU A 228 10.67 -24.40 -22.90
C GLU A 228 11.69 -23.72 -23.84
N ASP A 229 12.44 -22.74 -23.32
CA ASP A 229 13.47 -21.99 -24.03
C ASP A 229 14.90 -22.37 -23.60
N ALA A 230 15.12 -23.63 -23.21
CA ALA A 230 16.40 -24.16 -22.72
C ALA A 230 17.61 -23.78 -23.59
N GLU A 231 17.52 -23.93 -24.92
CA GLU A 231 18.62 -23.61 -25.85
C GLU A 231 19.07 -22.15 -25.74
N ARG A 232 18.12 -21.23 -25.53
CA ARG A 232 18.38 -19.80 -25.41
C ARG A 232 19.02 -19.49 -24.06
N VAL A 233 18.50 -20.08 -22.99
CA VAL A 233 19.01 -19.89 -21.63
C VAL A 233 20.43 -20.46 -21.51
N ALA A 234 20.68 -21.65 -22.06
CA ALA A 234 21.99 -22.29 -22.11
C ALA A 234 23.02 -21.53 -22.98
N ALA A 235 22.56 -20.72 -23.94
CA ALA A 235 23.42 -19.90 -24.79
C ALA A 235 23.80 -18.54 -24.16
N ASP A 236 23.36 -18.25 -22.93
CA ASP A 236 23.81 -17.07 -22.18
C ASP A 236 25.28 -17.21 -21.77
N SER A 237 26.02 -16.10 -21.77
CA SER A 237 27.46 -16.13 -21.47
C SER A 237 27.78 -16.57 -20.04
N GLU A 238 26.85 -16.41 -19.10
CA GLU A 238 27.03 -16.75 -17.68
C GLU A 238 26.44 -18.11 -17.30
N ALA A 239 25.78 -18.80 -18.24
CA ALA A 239 25.23 -20.14 -17.99
C ALA A 239 26.37 -21.15 -17.79
N ARG A 240 26.33 -21.90 -16.68
CA ARG A 240 27.23 -23.03 -16.43
C ARG A 240 26.50 -24.35 -16.67
N LYS A 241 27.27 -25.41 -16.92
CA LYS A 241 26.75 -26.75 -17.23
C LYS A 241 25.78 -27.30 -16.17
N ASP A 242 26.07 -27.03 -14.90
CA ASP A 242 25.30 -27.54 -13.75
C ASP A 242 24.52 -26.43 -13.03
N ASP A 243 24.39 -25.25 -13.66
CA ASP A 243 23.54 -24.18 -13.12
C ASP A 243 22.06 -24.60 -13.23
N VAL A 244 21.27 -24.20 -12.23
CA VAL A 244 19.81 -24.26 -12.28
C VAL A 244 19.24 -22.86 -12.42
N VAL A 245 17.96 -22.77 -12.80
CA VAL A 245 17.28 -21.49 -13.03
C VAL A 245 16.14 -21.34 -12.03
N LEU A 246 16.18 -20.26 -11.26
CA LEU A 246 15.00 -19.80 -10.55
C LEU A 246 14.08 -19.04 -11.52
N VAL A 247 12.83 -19.50 -11.60
CA VAL A 247 11.72 -18.76 -12.20
C VAL A 247 10.96 -18.07 -11.05
N PRO A 248 11.00 -16.73 -10.96
CA PRO A 248 10.28 -15.98 -9.93
C PRO A 248 8.77 -16.20 -10.01
N ALA A 249 8.10 -16.16 -8.87
CA ALA A 249 6.64 -16.06 -8.81
C ALA A 249 6.15 -14.67 -9.25
N ASP A 250 6.95 -13.63 -8.95
CA ASP A 250 6.73 -12.26 -9.37
C ASP A 250 7.42 -11.97 -10.71
N GLU A 251 6.61 -11.84 -11.76
CA GLU A 251 7.06 -11.56 -13.14
C GLU A 251 7.83 -10.24 -13.29
N ARG A 252 7.79 -9.33 -12.29
CA ARG A 252 8.62 -8.11 -12.28
C ARG A 252 10.11 -8.38 -12.12
N PHE A 253 10.49 -9.57 -11.64
CA PHE A 253 11.88 -9.98 -11.50
C PHE A 253 12.28 -10.96 -12.60
N PRO A 254 13.51 -10.84 -13.16
CA PRO A 254 14.00 -11.76 -14.18
C PRO A 254 14.28 -13.14 -13.60
N ARG A 255 14.26 -14.15 -14.46
CA ARG A 255 14.81 -15.48 -14.14
C ARG A 255 16.28 -15.36 -13.75
N MET A 256 16.77 -16.23 -12.87
CA MET A 256 18.11 -16.09 -12.30
C MET A 256 18.86 -17.41 -12.29
N PHE A 257 20.16 -17.36 -12.55
CA PHE A 257 21.02 -18.53 -12.41
C PHE A 257 21.44 -18.74 -10.95
N LEU A 258 21.38 -20.00 -10.52
CA LEU A 258 21.98 -20.46 -9.27
C LEU A 258 23.01 -21.55 -9.60
N GLY A 259 24.20 -21.42 -9.00
CA GLY A 259 25.20 -22.48 -9.07
C GLY A 259 24.82 -23.67 -8.19
N PRO A 260 25.32 -24.87 -8.48
CA PRO A 260 25.07 -26.06 -7.66
C PRO A 260 25.51 -25.87 -6.20
N GLU A 261 26.49 -25.00 -5.95
CA GLU A 261 26.96 -24.63 -4.61
C GLU A 261 25.96 -23.79 -3.80
N GLU A 262 25.05 -23.09 -4.48
CA GLU A 262 24.02 -22.24 -3.87
C GLU A 262 22.77 -23.03 -3.52
N VAL A 263 22.46 -24.10 -4.26
CA VAL A 263 21.26 -24.90 -4.07
C VAL A 263 21.40 -25.72 -2.78
N LYS A 264 20.52 -25.48 -1.80
CA LYS A 264 20.55 -26.18 -0.51
C LYS A 264 19.36 -27.12 -0.38
N GLY A 265 19.65 -28.40 -0.20
CA GLY A 265 18.64 -29.43 0.01
C GLY A 265 17.92 -29.83 -1.27
N ASP A 266 16.84 -30.59 -1.09
CA ASP A 266 15.94 -30.94 -2.18
C ASP A 266 15.03 -29.75 -2.50
N VAL A 267 14.98 -29.36 -3.77
CA VAL A 267 14.21 -28.22 -4.30
C VAL A 267 13.05 -28.65 -5.20
N GLU A 268 12.89 -29.95 -5.42
CA GLU A 268 11.80 -30.49 -6.21
C GLU A 268 10.46 -30.17 -5.54
N ASP A 269 9.48 -29.72 -6.32
CA ASP A 269 8.14 -29.33 -5.86
C ASP A 269 8.11 -28.29 -4.72
N LYS A 270 9.12 -27.41 -4.63
CA LYS A 270 9.22 -26.40 -3.57
C LYS A 270 9.32 -24.97 -4.08
N ARG A 271 8.81 -24.05 -3.25
CA ARG A 271 9.07 -22.62 -3.33
C ARG A 271 10.31 -22.29 -2.51
N VAL A 272 11.16 -21.44 -3.06
CA VAL A 272 12.41 -20.99 -2.43
C VAL A 272 12.53 -19.49 -2.54
N ALA A 273 13.29 -18.89 -1.63
CA ALA A 273 13.62 -17.47 -1.63
C ALA A 273 15.11 -17.27 -1.90
N VAL A 274 15.43 -16.34 -2.80
CA VAL A 274 16.80 -16.00 -3.20
C VAL A 274 17.01 -14.49 -3.21
N VAL A 275 18.26 -14.05 -3.25
CA VAL A 275 18.61 -12.63 -3.42
C VAL A 275 19.55 -12.49 -4.62
N ILE A 276 19.39 -11.44 -5.41
CA ILE A 276 20.29 -11.16 -6.54
C ILE A 276 21.70 -10.86 -6.00
N SER A 277 22.68 -11.65 -6.44
CA SER A 277 24.08 -11.51 -6.01
C SER A 277 24.91 -10.70 -6.99
N ALA A 278 24.73 -10.91 -8.29
CA ALA A 278 25.44 -10.20 -9.34
C ALA A 278 24.63 -10.17 -10.64
N TRP A 279 24.86 -9.17 -11.48
CA TRP A 279 24.33 -9.15 -12.84
C TRP A 279 25.38 -8.65 -13.84
N PRO A 280 26.13 -9.56 -14.47
CA PRO A 280 27.14 -9.23 -15.46
C PRO A 280 26.57 -8.51 -16.67
N GLN A 281 27.35 -7.62 -17.26
CA GLN A 281 26.95 -6.81 -18.42
C GLN A 281 26.60 -7.69 -19.65
N SER A 282 27.31 -8.80 -19.81
CA SER A 282 27.17 -9.75 -20.92
C SER A 282 25.95 -10.66 -20.78
N SER A 283 25.38 -10.82 -19.59
CA SER A 283 24.30 -11.77 -19.33
C SER A 283 22.93 -11.12 -19.44
N ASP A 284 21.95 -11.88 -19.91
CA ASP A 284 20.54 -11.53 -19.85
C ASP A 284 19.90 -11.85 -18.49
N PHE A 285 20.55 -12.67 -17.67
CA PHE A 285 20.04 -13.14 -16.39
C PHE A 285 21.00 -12.77 -15.23
N PRO A 286 20.49 -12.30 -14.08
CA PRO A 286 21.33 -12.18 -12.90
C PRO A 286 21.70 -13.56 -12.32
N ARG A 287 22.79 -13.58 -11.54
CA ARG A 287 23.06 -14.66 -10.59
C ARG A 287 22.35 -14.36 -9.27
N ALA A 288 21.84 -15.40 -8.64
CA ALA A 288 21.22 -15.33 -7.34
C ALA A 288 22.03 -16.13 -6.30
N ARG A 289 21.83 -15.76 -5.04
CA ARG A 289 22.33 -16.48 -3.87
C ARG A 289 21.15 -17.02 -3.08
N TRP A 290 21.25 -18.25 -2.59
CA TRP A 290 20.18 -18.84 -1.80
C TRP A 290 19.96 -18.08 -0.49
N SER A 291 18.69 -17.84 -0.15
CA SER A 291 18.30 -17.35 1.17
C SER A 291 17.74 -18.49 2.02
N ARG A 292 16.56 -19.02 1.65
CA ARG A 292 15.85 -20.04 2.44
C ARG A 292 14.84 -20.82 1.61
N GLU A 293 14.48 -22.00 2.10
CA GLU A 293 13.32 -22.76 1.63
C GLU A 293 12.04 -22.13 2.20
N LEU A 294 10.98 -22.01 1.38
CA LEU A 294 9.68 -21.53 1.84
C LEU A 294 8.75 -22.70 2.17
N GLY A 295 8.72 -23.72 1.32
CA GLY A 295 7.91 -24.92 1.52
C GLY A 295 7.42 -25.52 0.21
N LYS A 296 6.43 -26.41 0.29
CA LYS A 296 5.92 -27.16 -0.86
C LYS A 296 4.99 -26.30 -1.74
N ILE A 297 5.13 -26.41 -3.06
CA ILE A 297 4.26 -25.73 -4.02
C ILE A 297 2.81 -26.19 -3.81
N GLY A 298 1.90 -25.22 -3.79
CA GLY A 298 0.46 -25.45 -3.61
C GLY A 298 0.02 -25.65 -2.16
N ASP A 299 0.93 -25.68 -1.19
CA ASP A 299 0.55 -25.59 0.22
C ASP A 299 0.12 -24.15 0.57
N LEU A 300 -0.99 -24.02 1.31
CA LEU A 300 -1.58 -22.71 1.64
C LEU A 300 -0.58 -21.83 2.41
N SER A 301 0.15 -22.40 3.37
CA SER A 301 1.11 -21.63 4.17
C SER A 301 2.27 -21.10 3.31
N THR A 302 2.72 -21.91 2.35
CA THR A 302 3.83 -21.58 1.46
C THR A 302 3.43 -20.49 0.47
N GLU A 303 2.30 -20.64 -0.23
CA GLU A 303 1.85 -19.63 -1.21
C GLU A 303 1.46 -18.31 -0.53
N THR A 304 0.97 -18.37 0.72
CA THR A 304 0.77 -17.16 1.53
C THR A 304 2.09 -16.43 1.80
N GLN A 305 3.14 -17.16 2.17
CA GLN A 305 4.46 -16.57 2.40
C GLN A 305 5.03 -15.94 1.13
N VAL A 306 4.83 -16.57 -0.03
CA VAL A 306 5.23 -16.02 -1.33
C VAL A 306 4.58 -14.65 -1.55
N ILE A 307 3.26 -14.55 -1.38
CA ILE A 307 2.53 -13.27 -1.53
C ILE A 307 3.06 -12.20 -0.56
N LEU A 308 3.28 -12.56 0.71
CA LEU A 308 3.82 -11.63 1.70
C LEU A 308 5.20 -11.11 1.29
N LEU A 309 6.09 -11.97 0.80
CA LEU A 309 7.40 -11.59 0.28
C LEU A 309 7.31 -10.69 -0.97
N GLU A 310 6.43 -11.01 -1.92
CA GLU A 310 6.16 -10.24 -3.14
C GLU A 310 5.58 -8.84 -2.91
N HIS A 311 5.05 -8.61 -1.71
CA HIS A 311 4.55 -7.31 -1.27
C HIS A 311 5.37 -6.67 -0.14
N SER A 312 6.50 -7.28 0.25
CA SER A 312 7.38 -6.80 1.34
C SER A 312 6.63 -6.62 2.66
N VAL A 313 5.68 -7.52 2.93
CA VAL A 313 4.91 -7.53 4.17
C VAL A 313 5.69 -8.32 5.20
N LYS A 314 6.07 -7.64 6.28
CA LYS A 314 6.75 -8.21 7.44
C LYS A 314 5.75 -9.02 8.27
N ASP A 315 5.91 -10.34 8.31
CA ASP A 315 5.01 -11.26 9.02
C ASP A 315 5.66 -11.95 10.22
N GLU A 316 6.90 -11.61 10.54
CA GLU A 316 7.61 -12.15 11.69
C GLU A 316 6.94 -11.76 13.01
N PRO A 317 7.07 -12.62 14.05
CA PRO A 317 6.63 -12.26 15.40
C PRO A 317 7.29 -10.98 15.91
N PHE A 318 6.55 -10.21 16.71
CA PHE A 318 7.08 -9.04 17.40
C PHE A 318 8.24 -9.43 18.32
N THR A 319 9.31 -8.63 18.30
CA THR A 319 10.49 -8.89 19.14
C THR A 319 10.21 -8.66 20.63
N GLU A 320 11.06 -9.19 21.50
CA GLU A 320 10.92 -8.96 22.94
C GLU A 320 11.01 -7.48 23.32
N GLU A 321 11.82 -6.70 22.61
CA GLU A 321 11.96 -5.26 22.82
C GLU A 321 10.64 -4.52 22.54
N VAL A 322 9.93 -4.92 21.48
CA VAL A 322 8.59 -4.40 21.16
C VAL A 322 7.60 -4.80 22.25
N LEU A 323 7.61 -6.07 22.66
CA LEU A 323 6.69 -6.59 23.68
C LEU A 323 6.91 -5.96 25.06
N LYS A 324 8.16 -5.59 25.41
CA LYS A 324 8.48 -4.85 26.66
C LYS A 324 7.87 -3.44 26.72
N CYS A 325 7.49 -2.87 25.58
CA CYS A 325 6.82 -1.57 25.52
C CYS A 325 5.32 -1.66 25.87
N LEU A 326 4.77 -2.87 25.96
CA LEU A 326 3.35 -3.08 26.22
C LEU A 326 3.01 -2.87 27.70
N PRO A 327 1.79 -2.39 28.01
CA PRO A 327 1.25 -2.48 29.36
C PRO A 327 1.08 -3.95 29.78
N PRO A 328 0.94 -4.25 31.08
CA PRO A 328 0.71 -5.61 31.54
C PRO A 328 -0.62 -6.15 31.01
N ALA A 329 -0.73 -7.48 30.84
CA ALA A 329 -1.91 -8.12 30.26
C ALA A 329 -3.22 -7.88 31.04
N ASN A 330 -3.14 -7.56 32.33
CA ASN A 330 -4.28 -7.21 33.18
C ASN A 330 -4.51 -5.69 33.29
N PHE A 331 -4.04 -4.91 32.31
CA PHE A 331 -4.19 -3.47 32.29
C PHE A 331 -5.65 -3.05 32.39
N THR A 332 -5.90 -2.07 33.26
CA THR A 332 -7.16 -1.35 33.37
C THR A 332 -6.87 0.14 33.35
N VAL A 333 -7.80 0.94 32.85
CA VAL A 333 -7.63 2.39 32.77
C VAL A 333 -7.46 2.97 34.19
N PRO A 334 -6.32 3.62 34.50
CA PRO A 334 -6.09 4.19 35.83
C PRO A 334 -7.04 5.36 36.11
N LYS A 335 -7.44 5.54 37.38
CA LYS A 335 -8.35 6.62 37.79
C LYS A 335 -7.78 8.00 37.46
N GLU A 336 -6.47 8.17 37.63
CA GLU A 336 -5.76 9.42 37.34
C GLU A 336 -5.79 9.77 35.86
N GLU A 337 -5.94 8.76 34.98
CA GLU A 337 -6.10 8.98 33.55
C GLU A 337 -7.56 9.33 33.19
N VAL A 338 -8.53 8.72 33.88
CA VAL A 338 -9.96 9.07 33.74
C VAL A 338 -10.21 10.53 34.11
N GLU A 339 -9.62 11.02 35.20
CA GLU A 339 -9.79 12.39 35.68
C GLU A 339 -9.26 13.48 34.74
N LYS A 340 -8.32 13.13 33.84
CA LYS A 340 -7.74 14.06 32.86
C LYS A 340 -8.54 14.12 31.55
N ARG A 341 -9.53 13.25 31.39
CA ARG A 341 -10.23 13.01 30.12
C ARG A 341 -11.70 13.38 30.23
N LEU A 342 -12.32 13.59 29.07
CA LEU A 342 -13.75 13.76 28.99
C LEU A 342 -14.43 12.43 29.31
N ASP A 343 -15.24 12.40 30.37
CA ASP A 343 -15.99 11.21 30.75
C ASP A 343 -17.25 11.07 29.88
N LEU A 344 -17.22 10.10 28.96
CA LEU A 344 -18.28 9.81 28.00
C LEU A 344 -18.97 8.48 28.31
N ARG A 345 -18.62 7.80 29.41
CA ARG A 345 -19.16 6.49 29.79
C ARG A 345 -20.67 6.50 30.03
N GLY A 346 -21.25 7.68 30.30
CA GLY A 346 -22.68 7.87 30.43
C GLY A 346 -23.47 7.80 29.11
N LEU A 347 -22.80 7.93 27.95
CA LEU A 347 -23.45 7.94 26.65
C LEU A 347 -23.79 6.53 26.16
N CYS A 348 -24.77 6.42 25.27
CA CYS A 348 -25.03 5.20 24.52
C CYS A 348 -24.09 5.12 23.33
N ILE A 349 -22.92 4.52 23.56
CA ILE A 349 -21.89 4.31 22.56
C ILE A 349 -21.96 2.87 22.05
N PHE A 350 -21.91 2.69 20.74
CA PHE A 350 -21.92 1.37 20.10
C PHE A 350 -21.05 1.36 18.84
N SER A 351 -20.54 0.18 18.47
CA SER A 351 -19.79 0.00 17.22
C SER A 351 -20.63 -0.75 16.17
N ILE A 352 -20.28 -0.59 14.89
CA ILE A 352 -20.88 -1.34 13.77
C ILE A 352 -19.76 -1.86 12.87
N ASP A 353 -19.52 -3.17 12.94
CA ASP A 353 -18.34 -3.81 12.36
C ASP A 353 -18.70 -5.04 11.48
N PRO A 354 -17.76 -5.55 10.68
CA PRO A 354 -17.89 -6.88 10.09
C PRO A 354 -18.08 -7.99 11.14
N PRO A 355 -18.74 -9.11 10.78
CA PRO A 355 -18.84 -10.24 11.70
C PRO A 355 -17.46 -10.80 12.03
N GLY A 356 -17.20 -11.03 13.32
CA GLY A 356 -15.91 -11.53 13.81
C GLY A 356 -14.81 -10.47 13.96
N CYS A 357 -15.15 -9.17 13.85
CA CYS A 357 -14.20 -8.09 14.14
C CYS A 357 -13.77 -8.12 15.63
N GLU A 358 -12.46 -8.12 15.87
CA GLU A 358 -11.88 -8.07 17.22
C GLU A 358 -11.18 -6.73 17.51
N ASP A 359 -10.78 -6.03 16.45
CA ASP A 359 -10.06 -4.77 16.36
C ASP A 359 -11.03 -3.62 16.09
N VAL A 360 -11.91 -3.36 17.06
CA VAL A 360 -12.92 -2.30 16.97
C VAL A 360 -12.25 -0.94 17.14
N ASP A 361 -11.95 -0.27 16.04
CA ASP A 361 -11.26 1.02 16.04
C ASP A 361 -12.19 2.20 16.31
N ASP A 362 -13.44 2.10 15.86
CA ASP A 362 -14.43 3.18 15.95
C ASP A 362 -15.74 2.76 16.64
N ALA A 363 -16.33 3.73 17.34
CA ALA A 363 -17.66 3.63 17.92
C ALA A 363 -18.40 4.96 17.77
N LEU A 364 -19.72 4.90 17.81
CA LEU A 364 -20.62 6.01 17.50
C LEU A 364 -21.58 6.27 18.66
N SER A 365 -21.98 7.53 18.82
CA SER A 365 -23.12 7.93 19.65
C SER A 365 -23.95 8.99 18.94
N CYS A 366 -25.26 9.03 19.20
CA CYS A 366 -26.11 10.10 18.71
C CYS A 366 -27.20 10.43 19.72
N VAL A 367 -27.24 11.68 20.17
CA VAL A 367 -28.21 12.17 21.15
C VAL A 367 -28.94 13.37 20.55
N LYS A 368 -30.27 13.36 20.61
CA LYS A 368 -31.06 14.53 20.23
C LYS A 368 -31.04 15.55 21.37
N LEU A 369 -30.70 16.79 21.06
CA LEU A 369 -30.62 17.90 22.00
C LEU A 369 -31.96 18.62 22.14
N ASP A 370 -32.14 19.34 23.25
CA ASP A 370 -33.37 20.09 23.55
C ASP A 370 -33.68 21.18 22.52
N ASN A 371 -32.66 21.71 21.85
CA ASN A 371 -32.78 22.72 20.79
C ASN A 371 -33.21 22.11 19.43
N GLY A 372 -33.38 20.79 19.34
CA GLY A 372 -33.75 20.06 18.13
C GLY A 372 -32.55 19.59 17.29
N ASN A 373 -31.32 20.00 17.62
CA ASN A 373 -30.10 19.51 16.98
C ASN A 373 -29.74 18.11 17.47
N PHE A 374 -28.72 17.51 16.86
CA PHE A 374 -28.13 16.24 17.25
C PHE A 374 -26.70 16.45 17.72
N GLU A 375 -26.35 15.86 18.87
CA GLU A 375 -24.96 15.64 19.27
C GLU A 375 -24.52 14.28 18.74
N VAL A 376 -23.59 14.30 17.78
CA VAL A 376 -23.04 13.10 17.12
C VAL A 376 -21.60 12.91 17.59
N GLY A 377 -21.31 11.77 18.18
CA GLY A 377 -19.98 11.37 18.62
C GLY A 377 -19.38 10.32 17.70
N VAL A 378 -18.16 10.56 17.23
CA VAL A 378 -17.29 9.56 16.61
C VAL A 378 -16.12 9.34 17.55
N HIS A 379 -16.02 8.14 18.11
CA HIS A 379 -15.06 7.78 19.15
C HIS A 379 -14.04 6.81 18.55
N ILE A 380 -12.80 7.24 18.43
CA ILE A 380 -11.71 6.42 17.86
C ILE A 380 -10.82 5.92 19.00
N ALA A 381 -10.35 4.67 18.92
CA ALA A 381 -9.42 4.09 19.87
C ALA A 381 -8.17 4.99 20.08
N ASP A 382 -7.83 5.31 21.34
CA ASP A 382 -6.67 6.17 21.65
C ASP A 382 -5.34 5.39 21.66
N VAL A 383 -4.94 4.89 20.49
CA VAL A 383 -3.68 4.16 20.30
C VAL A 383 -2.47 5.00 20.76
N THR A 384 -2.53 6.33 20.61
CA THR A 384 -1.47 7.27 21.01
C THR A 384 -1.22 7.30 22.53
N HIS A 385 -2.16 6.80 23.34
CA HIS A 385 -1.91 6.61 24.76
C HIS A 385 -0.89 5.50 25.01
N TYR A 386 -0.88 4.44 24.20
CA TYR A 386 -0.07 3.24 24.41
C TYR A 386 1.20 3.23 23.55
N VAL A 387 1.12 3.70 22.31
CA VAL A 387 2.27 3.78 21.41
C VAL A 387 2.91 5.16 21.56
N LYS A 388 4.16 5.22 22.05
CA LYS A 388 4.89 6.47 22.30
C LYS A 388 5.98 6.70 21.25
N PRO A 389 6.11 7.94 20.72
CA PRO A 389 7.13 8.26 19.73
C PRO A 389 8.54 7.84 20.18
N GLY A 390 9.28 7.22 19.27
CA GLY A 390 10.67 6.83 19.47
C GLY A 390 10.89 5.52 20.24
N THR A 391 9.84 4.86 20.71
CA THR A 391 9.90 3.51 21.30
C THR A 391 10.09 2.43 20.23
N GLU A 392 10.53 1.23 20.59
CA GLU A 392 10.65 0.13 19.62
C GLU A 392 9.30 -0.28 19.04
N LEU A 393 8.22 -0.20 19.85
CA LEU A 393 6.86 -0.42 19.36
C LEU A 393 6.45 0.61 18.29
N ASP A 394 6.80 1.88 18.47
CA ASP A 394 6.53 2.94 17.49
C ASP A 394 7.32 2.72 16.19
N ARG A 395 8.59 2.31 16.28
CA ARG A 395 9.41 2.00 15.09
C ARG A 395 8.89 0.79 14.32
N GLU A 396 8.53 -0.29 15.03
CA GLU A 396 7.95 -1.48 14.42
C GLU A 396 6.60 -1.16 13.76
N ALA A 397 5.73 -0.40 14.43
CA ALA A 397 4.46 0.04 13.87
C ALA A 397 4.66 0.92 12.63
N ALA A 398 5.63 1.84 12.66
CA ALA A 398 5.98 2.67 11.51
C ALA A 398 6.54 1.84 10.33
N GLU A 399 7.37 0.84 10.61
CA GLU A 399 7.91 -0.07 9.60
C GLU A 399 6.80 -0.90 8.94
N ARG A 400 5.89 -1.48 9.74
CA ARG A 400 4.73 -2.22 9.22
C ARG A 400 3.72 -1.31 8.52
N SER A 401 3.57 -0.08 8.99
CA SER A 401 2.67 1.00 8.52
C SER A 401 1.17 0.70 8.58
N THR A 402 0.74 -0.52 8.28
CA THR A 402 -0.66 -0.95 8.25
C THR A 402 -0.79 -2.43 8.61
N SER A 403 -1.94 -2.82 9.14
CA SER A 403 -2.30 -4.24 9.20
C SER A 403 -2.63 -4.73 7.78
N VAL A 404 -2.23 -5.95 7.44
CA VAL A 404 -2.49 -6.56 6.14
C VAL A 404 -3.50 -7.69 6.31
N TYR A 405 -4.63 -7.59 5.62
CA TYR A 405 -5.72 -8.56 5.68
C TYR A 405 -5.62 -9.50 4.46
N LEU A 406 -5.43 -10.78 4.72
CA LEU A 406 -5.49 -11.87 3.75
C LEU A 406 -6.79 -12.64 3.93
N VAL A 407 -7.06 -13.58 3.04
CA VAL A 407 -8.28 -14.40 3.09
C VAL A 407 -8.31 -15.30 4.32
N ASP A 408 -7.17 -15.88 4.72
CA ASP A 408 -7.07 -16.83 5.83
C ASP A 408 -6.57 -16.20 7.14
N ARG A 409 -5.89 -15.04 7.08
CA ARG A 409 -5.24 -14.42 8.24
C ARG A 409 -5.13 -12.90 8.16
N ARG A 410 -4.78 -12.30 9.28
CA ARG A 410 -4.38 -10.90 9.40
C ARG A 410 -2.94 -10.82 9.90
N VAL A 411 -2.12 -10.00 9.26
CA VAL A 411 -0.79 -9.60 9.74
C VAL A 411 -0.95 -8.28 10.48
N ASP A 412 -0.75 -8.31 11.80
CA ASP A 412 -1.02 -7.17 12.67
C ASP A 412 0.09 -6.11 12.57
N MET A 413 -0.31 -4.83 12.53
CA MET A 413 0.60 -3.69 12.69
C MET A 413 1.11 -3.56 14.13
N LEU A 414 0.25 -3.86 15.11
CA LEU A 414 0.53 -3.74 16.55
C LEU A 414 0.34 -5.10 17.23
N PRO A 415 1.00 -5.35 18.37
CA PRO A 415 0.78 -6.57 19.12
C PRO A 415 -0.68 -6.78 19.50
N ARG A 416 -1.16 -8.04 19.44
CA ARG A 416 -2.57 -8.40 19.68
C ARG A 416 -3.15 -7.82 20.98
N LEU A 417 -2.35 -7.73 22.05
CA LEU A 417 -2.80 -7.14 23.32
C LEU A 417 -3.34 -5.70 23.15
N LEU A 418 -2.74 -4.89 22.27
CA LEU A 418 -3.25 -3.56 21.96
C LEU A 418 -4.45 -3.65 21.01
N THR A 419 -4.27 -4.34 19.88
CA THR A 419 -5.24 -4.37 18.78
C THR A 419 -6.58 -5.01 19.15
N THR A 420 -6.57 -6.16 19.84
CA THR A 420 -7.80 -6.94 20.09
C THR A 420 -8.32 -6.84 21.52
N ASP A 421 -7.57 -6.21 22.43
CA ASP A 421 -8.03 -5.96 23.81
C ASP A 421 -7.96 -4.49 24.18
N ILE A 422 -6.79 -3.94 24.47
CA ILE A 422 -6.67 -2.69 25.23
C ILE A 422 -7.21 -1.47 24.46
N CYS A 423 -6.91 -1.38 23.17
CA CYS A 423 -7.38 -0.29 22.30
C CYS A 423 -8.76 -0.56 21.72
N SER A 424 -9.11 -1.83 21.49
CA SER A 424 -10.39 -2.23 20.89
C SER A 424 -11.57 -1.70 21.71
N LEU A 425 -12.48 -0.98 21.06
CA LEU A 425 -13.70 -0.41 21.66
C LEU A 425 -14.83 -1.44 21.80
N ARG A 426 -14.46 -2.70 22.00
CA ARG A 426 -15.39 -3.82 22.17
C ARG A 426 -16.29 -3.66 23.39
N CYS A 427 -17.47 -4.27 23.29
CA CYS A 427 -18.49 -4.28 24.35
C CYS A 427 -18.23 -5.41 25.35
N ASP A 428 -17.19 -5.29 26.19
CA ASP A 428 -16.85 -6.24 27.26
C ASP A 428 -17.06 -5.69 28.68
N GLY A 429 -17.71 -4.53 28.79
CA GLY A 429 -17.97 -3.83 30.05
C GLY A 429 -16.76 -3.11 30.64
N LYS A 430 -15.61 -3.08 29.95
CA LYS A 430 -14.42 -2.35 30.40
C LYS A 430 -14.37 -0.93 29.84
N ASP A 431 -13.79 -0.03 30.63
CA ASP A 431 -13.53 1.33 30.21
C ASP A 431 -12.40 1.37 29.19
N ARG A 432 -12.59 2.11 28.10
CA ARG A 432 -11.63 2.27 27.00
C ARG A 432 -11.28 3.74 26.78
N LEU A 433 -10.03 4.01 26.43
CA LEU A 433 -9.55 5.35 26.11
C LEU A 433 -9.81 5.67 24.64
N THR A 434 -10.38 6.84 24.38
CA THR A 434 -10.67 7.29 23.01
C THR A 434 -10.12 8.67 22.72
N PHE A 435 -9.95 8.95 21.44
CA PHE A 435 -9.96 10.30 20.89
C PHE A 435 -11.32 10.51 20.21
N SER A 436 -12.13 11.42 20.74
CA SER A 436 -13.50 11.64 20.29
C SER A 436 -13.62 12.94 19.49
N ALA A 437 -14.29 12.86 18.34
CA ALA A 437 -14.80 13.99 17.60
C ALA A 437 -16.31 14.09 17.84
N ILE A 438 -16.75 15.18 18.47
CA ILE A 438 -18.14 15.40 18.86
C ILE A 438 -18.65 16.60 18.08
N PHE A 439 -19.75 16.41 17.37
CA PHE A 439 -20.38 17.40 16.50
C PHE A 439 -21.76 17.75 17.02
N GLU A 440 -22.09 19.04 17.06
CA GLU A 440 -23.48 19.48 17.08
C GLU A 440 -23.92 19.69 15.63
N MET A 441 -24.96 18.97 15.20
CA MET A 441 -25.46 18.97 13.83
C MET A 441 -26.94 19.33 13.78
N THR A 442 -27.34 20.14 12.80
CA THR A 442 -28.76 20.39 12.52
C THR A 442 -29.43 19.14 11.96
N PRO A 443 -30.77 19.05 11.96
CA PRO A 443 -31.48 17.99 11.24
C PRO A 443 -31.12 17.91 9.76
N GLU A 444 -30.67 19.00 9.15
CA GLU A 444 -30.20 19.13 7.76
C GLU A 444 -28.77 18.62 7.55
N ALA A 445 -28.15 18.08 8.60
CA ALA A 445 -26.76 17.62 8.63
C ALA A 445 -25.71 18.72 8.45
N GLU A 446 -26.06 19.97 8.78
CA GLU A 446 -25.09 21.06 8.86
C GLU A 446 -24.37 21.02 10.22
N VAL A 447 -23.05 21.14 10.21
CA VAL A 447 -22.24 21.16 11.43
C VAL A 447 -22.29 22.56 12.05
N VAL A 448 -22.87 22.66 13.25
CA VAL A 448 -23.00 23.89 14.03
C VAL A 448 -21.76 24.11 14.91
N ASN A 449 -21.27 23.03 15.53
CA ASN A 449 -20.12 23.09 16.42
C ASN A 449 -19.32 21.78 16.39
N THR A 450 -18.03 21.86 16.69
CA THR A 450 -17.11 20.71 16.71
C THR A 450 -16.22 20.75 17.95
N THR A 451 -16.12 19.62 18.63
CA THR A 451 -15.23 19.43 19.79
C THR A 451 -14.36 18.21 19.58
N PHE A 452 -13.06 18.35 19.76
CA PHE A 452 -12.10 17.25 19.75
C PHE A 452 -11.54 17.06 21.16
N ALA A 453 -11.69 15.87 21.74
CA ALA A 453 -11.24 15.62 23.10
C ALA A 453 -10.76 14.18 23.28
N LYS A 454 -9.73 14.01 24.13
CA LYS A 454 -9.41 12.70 24.69
C LYS A 454 -10.49 12.33 25.71
N GLY A 455 -11.08 11.15 25.54
CA GLY A 455 -12.21 10.68 26.32
C GLY A 455 -12.00 9.29 26.93
N VAL A 456 -12.94 8.91 27.78
CA VAL A 456 -13.12 7.55 28.29
C VAL A 456 -14.55 7.10 27.98
N VAL A 457 -14.68 5.92 27.40
CA VAL A 457 -15.96 5.36 26.96
C VAL A 457 -16.17 3.97 27.55
N ASN A 458 -17.42 3.51 27.56
CA ASN A 458 -17.79 2.13 27.85
C ASN A 458 -18.83 1.73 26.79
N SER A 459 -18.43 0.92 25.82
CA SER A 459 -19.31 0.54 24.70
C SER A 459 -20.47 -0.32 25.21
N ARG A 460 -21.71 0.06 24.86
CA ARG A 460 -22.93 -0.62 25.27
C ARG A 460 -23.36 -1.75 24.35
N ALA A 461 -22.91 -1.72 23.10
CA ALA A 461 -23.13 -2.78 22.12
C ALA A 461 -22.04 -2.80 21.06
N ALA A 462 -21.76 -4.00 20.54
CA ALA A 462 -21.00 -4.20 19.31
C ALA A 462 -21.95 -4.89 18.32
N LEU A 463 -22.26 -4.23 17.22
CA LEU A 463 -23.23 -4.70 16.23
C LEU A 463 -22.52 -5.11 14.95
N SER A 464 -23.03 -6.14 14.29
CA SER A 464 -22.70 -6.37 12.89
C SER A 464 -23.48 -5.40 11.98
N TYR A 465 -22.99 -5.17 10.75
CA TYR A 465 -23.74 -4.40 9.74
C TYR A 465 -25.17 -4.94 9.53
N LYS A 466 -25.34 -6.25 9.57
CA LYS A 466 -26.65 -6.89 9.41
C LYS A 466 -27.58 -6.55 10.58
N GLU A 467 -27.11 -6.67 11.82
CA GLU A 467 -27.92 -6.35 13.00
C GLU A 467 -28.27 -4.86 13.06
N ALA A 468 -27.33 -3.98 12.71
CA ALA A 468 -27.60 -2.55 12.63
C ALA A 468 -28.66 -2.22 11.57
N GLN A 469 -28.58 -2.87 10.39
CA GLN A 469 -29.58 -2.71 9.33
C GLN A 469 -30.95 -3.26 9.73
N GLU A 470 -31.01 -4.42 10.39
CA GLU A 470 -32.27 -4.99 10.89
C GLU A 470 -32.93 -4.07 11.93
N ARG A 471 -32.16 -3.47 12.83
CA ARG A 471 -32.67 -2.47 13.79
C ARG A 471 -33.18 -1.21 13.10
N LEU A 472 -32.49 -0.75 12.06
CA LEU A 472 -32.89 0.40 11.25
C LEU A 472 -34.22 0.14 10.53
N ASP A 473 -34.37 -1.03 9.91
CA ASP A 473 -35.56 -1.42 9.15
C ASP A 473 -36.77 -1.68 10.06
N ALA A 474 -36.53 -2.30 11.21
CA ALA A 474 -37.55 -2.53 12.23
C ALA A 474 -37.99 -1.24 12.96
N LYS A 475 -37.27 -0.11 12.76
CA LYS A 475 -37.46 1.15 13.50
C LYS A 475 -37.47 0.92 15.01
N SER A 476 -36.43 0.23 15.49
CA SER A 476 -36.32 -0.08 16.92
C SER A 476 -36.38 1.19 17.78
N GLU A 477 -37.22 1.17 18.80
CA GLU A 477 -37.47 2.28 19.73
C GLU A 477 -36.48 2.30 20.90
N ASP A 478 -35.57 1.33 20.99
CA ASP A 478 -34.49 1.35 21.99
C ASP A 478 -33.46 2.46 21.69
N GLU A 479 -32.69 2.86 22.71
CA GLU A 479 -31.77 4.00 22.61
C GLU A 479 -30.78 3.87 21.44
N ILE A 480 -30.28 2.64 21.21
CA ILE A 480 -29.40 2.31 20.09
C ILE A 480 -30.16 2.41 18.76
N GLY A 481 -31.37 1.86 18.66
CA GLY A 481 -32.20 1.93 17.47
C GLY A 481 -32.52 3.36 17.05
N GLN A 482 -32.87 4.23 18.00
CA GLN A 482 -33.09 5.66 17.75
C GLN A 482 -31.80 6.35 17.28
N ALA A 483 -30.66 6.07 17.92
CA ALA A 483 -29.36 6.61 17.51
C ALA A 483 -28.99 6.18 16.07
N ILE A 484 -29.16 4.90 15.72
CA ILE A 484 -28.92 4.37 14.36
C ILE A 484 -29.84 5.07 13.34
N GLN A 485 -31.12 5.26 13.66
CA GLN A 485 -32.06 5.94 12.78
C GLN A 485 -31.64 7.39 12.51
N ASN A 486 -31.26 8.12 13.55
CA ASN A 486 -30.79 9.51 13.44
C ASN A 486 -29.50 9.61 12.63
N LEU A 487 -28.50 8.77 12.94
CA LEU A 487 -27.24 8.70 12.20
C LEU A 487 -27.47 8.37 10.73
N ALA A 488 -28.33 7.40 10.42
CA ALA A 488 -28.66 7.02 9.05
C ALA A 488 -29.33 8.17 8.27
N ALA A 489 -30.19 8.95 8.93
CA ALA A 489 -30.83 10.13 8.32
C ALA A 489 -29.79 11.21 7.99
N LEU A 490 -28.90 11.53 8.92
CA LEU A 490 -27.81 12.51 8.72
C LEU A 490 -26.82 12.03 7.64
N ALA A 491 -26.41 10.76 7.68
CA ALA A 491 -25.47 10.19 6.73
C ALA A 491 -25.97 10.22 5.29
N ARG A 492 -27.27 10.00 5.06
CA ARG A 492 -27.88 10.12 3.72
C ARG A 492 -27.79 11.55 3.17
N LYS A 493 -28.00 12.57 4.02
CA LYS A 493 -27.89 13.99 3.65
C LYS A 493 -26.44 14.37 3.34
N LEU A 494 -25.51 14.01 4.21
CA LEU A 494 -24.07 14.23 3.99
C LEU A 494 -23.59 13.57 2.69
N ARG A 495 -24.06 12.34 2.42
CA ARG A 495 -23.75 11.64 1.17
C ARG A 495 -24.28 12.39 -0.05
N ALA A 496 -25.53 12.88 -0.01
CA ALA A 496 -26.12 13.63 -1.12
C ALA A 496 -25.31 14.90 -1.43
N GLN A 497 -25.01 15.70 -0.39
CA GLN A 497 -24.18 16.91 -0.52
C GLN A 497 -22.83 16.64 -1.19
N ARG A 498 -22.15 15.55 -0.79
CA ARG A 498 -20.85 15.17 -1.37
C ARG A 498 -20.88 14.82 -2.87
N PHE A 499 -22.05 14.47 -3.42
CA PHE A 499 -22.20 14.18 -4.86
C PHE A 499 -22.87 15.32 -5.63
N GLU A 500 -23.34 16.37 -4.93
CA GLU A 500 -23.83 17.61 -5.54
C GLU A 500 -22.69 18.60 -5.82
N ASP A 501 -21.62 18.57 -5.00
CA ASP A 501 -20.33 19.23 -5.24
C ASP A 501 -19.46 18.45 -6.25
#